data_AF-A0A944RE02-F1
#
_entry.id   AF-A0A944RE02-F1
#
_cell.length_a   1.000
_cell.length_b   1.000
_cell.length_c   1.000
_cell.angle_alpha   90.00
_cell.angle_beta   90.00
_cell.angle_gamma   90.00
#
_symmetry.space_group_name_H-M   'P 1'
#
loop_
_entity.id
_entity.type
_entity.pdbx_description
1 polymer ?
#
loop_
_entity_poly.entity_id
_entity_poly.type
_entity_poly.pdbx_seq_one_letter_code
_entity_poly.pdbx_strand_id
1 'polypeptide(L)' 'MNNKTVGPKEGLGFGIVGLGLLLAFLPSTAQKIADLEFVGSEAFVILLGAVYVLAFLVIAGGLAVAFAKFDDEE' A
#
# COMPACT_ATOMS: atom_id res chain seq x y z
N MET A 1 -27.57 2.40 19.53
CA MET A 1 -26.68 2.28 18.36
C MET A 1 -25.41 1.57 18.84
N ASN A 2 -25.23 0.30 18.50
CA ASN A 2 -24.06 -0.46 18.93
C ASN A 2 -22.88 -0.08 18.02
N ASN A 3 -22.09 0.92 18.42
CA ASN A 3 -20.94 1.37 17.62
C ASN A 3 -19.84 0.31 17.70
N LYS A 4 -19.89 -0.69 16.81
CA LYS A 4 -18.80 -1.65 16.61
C LYS A 4 -17.59 -0.88 16.07
N THR A 5 -16.69 -0.48 16.95
CA THR A 5 -15.37 0.02 16.59
C THR A 5 -14.46 -1.19 16.33
N VAL A 6 -13.66 -1.14 15.26
CA VAL A 6 -12.61 -2.14 15.02
C VAL A 6 -11.51 -2.00 16.07
N GLY A 7 -10.88 -3.10 16.46
CA GLY A 7 -9.76 -3.08 17.40
C GLY A 7 -8.55 -2.32 16.83
N PRO A 8 -7.64 -1.77 17.67
CA PRO A 8 -6.47 -1.03 17.20
C PRO A 8 -5.62 -1.79 16.17
N LYS A 9 -5.46 -3.11 16.40
CA LYS A 9 -4.76 -4.03 15.50
C LYS A 9 -5.42 -4.14 14.12
N GLU A 10 -6.74 -4.31 14.10
CA GLU A 10 -7.51 -4.44 12.85
C GLU A 10 -7.47 -3.11 12.10
N GLY A 11 -7.65 -1.99 12.80
CA GLY A 11 -7.54 -0.65 12.23
C GLY A 11 -6.16 -0.36 11.61
N LEU A 12 -5.08 -0.74 12.30
CA LEU A 12 -3.72 -0.60 11.79
C LEU A 12 -3.47 -1.51 10.59
N GLY A 13 -3.81 -2.80 10.69
CA GLY A 13 -3.60 -3.78 9.61
C GLY A 13 -4.35 -3.39 8.33
N PHE A 14 -5.64 -3.09 8.43
CA PHE A 14 -6.43 -2.65 7.28
C PHE A 14 -6.05 -1.25 6.80
N GLY A 15 -5.58 -0.37 7.68
CA GLY A 15 -5.01 0.92 7.30
C GLY A 15 -3.77 0.77 6.40
N ILE A 16 -2.85 -0.14 6.78
CA ILE A 16 -1.66 -0.47 5.98
C ILE A 16 -2.06 -1.10 4.64
N VAL A 17 -3.04 -2.02 4.63
CA VAL A 17 -3.58 -2.58 3.37
C VAL A 17 -4.13 -1.47 2.47
N GLY A 18 -4.89 -0.52 3.04
CA GLY A 18 -5.40 0.64 2.32
C GLY A 18 -4.29 1.50 1.70
N LEU A 19 -3.20 1.74 2.43
CA LEU A 19 -2.02 2.45 1.90
C LEU A 19 -1.37 1.68 0.74
N GLY A 20 -1.27 0.36 0.85
CA GLY A 20 -0.75 -0.48 -0.23
C GLY A 20 -1.61 -0.44 -1.49
N LEU A 21 -2.94 -0.41 -1.34
CA LEU A 21 -3.86 -0.22 -2.47
C LEU A 21 -3.68 1.17 -3.11
N LEU A 22 -3.58 2.23 -2.31
CA LEU A 22 -3.31 3.57 -2.82
C LEU A 22 -1.99 3.63 -3.61
N LEU A 23 -0.93 2.97 -3.13
CA LEU A 23 0.33 2.85 -3.85
C LEU A 23 0.18 2.09 -5.17
N ALA A 24 -0.65 1.03 -5.22
CA ALA A 24 -0.92 0.29 -6.45
C ALA A 24 -1.67 1.13 -7.50
N PHE A 25 -2.52 2.07 -7.06
CA PHE A 25 -3.22 3.00 -7.96
C PHE A 25 -2.42 4.28 -8.26
N LEU A 26 -1.33 4.56 -7.55
CA LEU A 26 -0.51 5.75 -7.77
C LEU A 26 -0.05 5.90 -9.23
N PRO A 27 0.44 4.84 -9.92
CA PRO A 27 0.93 5.00 -11.28
C PRO A 27 -0.14 5.42 -12.29
N SER A 28 -1.39 5.00 -12.12
CA SER A 28 -2.47 5.38 -13.04
C SER A 28 -2.78 6.88 -12.95
N THR A 29 -2.58 7.49 -11.78
CA THR A 29 -2.68 8.96 -11.61
C THR A 29 -1.48 9.72 -12.18
N ALA A 30 -0.32 9.06 -12.28
CA ALA A 30 0.93 9.66 -12.74
C ALA A 30 1.26 9.39 -14.23
N GLN A 31 0.42 8.63 -14.96
CA GLN A 31 0.66 8.27 -16.37
C GLN A 31 0.95 9.47 -17.28
N LYS A 32 0.30 10.62 -17.03
CA LYS A 32 0.55 11.86 -17.78
C LYS A 32 1.97 12.42 -17.64
N ILE A 33 2.71 11.99 -16.62
CA ILE A 33 4.11 12.37 -16.39
C ILE A 33 5.04 11.53 -17.28
N ALA A 34 4.66 10.28 -17.60
CA ALA A 34 5.45 9.39 -18.46
C ALA A 34 5.45 9.83 -19.93
N ASP A 35 4.41 10.56 -20.34
CA ASP A 35 4.27 11.11 -21.70
C ASP A 35 5.09 12.40 -21.91
N LEU A 36 5.79 12.89 -20.88
CA LEU A 36 6.70 14.03 -21.01
C LEU A 36 8.00 13.56 -21.69
N GLU A 37 8.23 13.99 -22.93
CA GLU A 37 9.40 13.63 -23.78
C GLU A 37 10.78 13.88 -23.12
N PHE A 38 10.82 14.60 -21.99
CA PHE A 38 12.04 14.90 -21.22
C PHE A 38 12.49 13.79 -20.26
N VAL A 39 11.65 12.79 -19.97
CA VAL A 39 11.97 11.71 -19.01
C VAL A 39 12.32 10.45 -19.78
N GLY A 40 13.55 9.97 -19.65
CA GLY A 40 13.99 8.72 -20.28
C GLY A 40 13.05 7.57 -19.88
N SER A 41 12.37 6.97 -20.86
CA SER A 41 11.26 6.04 -20.62
C SER A 41 11.68 4.81 -19.78
N GLU A 42 12.97 4.45 -19.81
CA GLU A 42 13.55 3.36 -19.02
C GLU A 42 13.47 3.60 -17.50
N ALA A 43 13.71 4.83 -17.04
CA ALA A 43 13.65 5.17 -15.62
C ALA A 43 12.21 5.08 -15.09
N PHE A 44 11.23 5.45 -15.93
CA PHE A 44 9.82 5.32 -15.60
C PHE A 44 9.40 3.86 -15.40
N VAL A 45 9.88 2.94 -16.25
CA VAL A 45 9.58 1.51 -16.13
C VAL A 45 10.15 0.92 -14.84
N ILE A 46 11.38 1.28 -14.48
CA ILE A 46 12.01 0.82 -13.23
C ILE A 46 11.24 1.36 -12.02
N LEU A 47 10.90 2.65 -12.03
CA LEU A 47 10.13 3.28 -10.96
C LEU A 47 8.74 2.65 -10.82
N LEU A 48 8.07 2.39 -11.95
CA LEU A 48 6.77 1.72 -12.00
C LEU A 48 6.82 0.34 -11.35
N GLY A 49 7.81 -0.48 -11.75
CA GLY A 49 8.02 -1.80 -11.17
C GLY A 49 8.30 -1.74 -9.67
N ALA A 50 9.17 -0.82 -9.23
CA ALA A 50 9.49 -0.63 -7.82
C ALA A 50 8.27 -0.24 -6.99
N VAL A 51 7.41 0.66 -7.50
CA VAL A 51 6.17 1.07 -6.82
C VAL A 51 5.19 -0.09 -6.68
N TYR A 52 5.05 -0.95 -7.71
CA TYR A 52 4.18 -2.13 -7.61
C TYR A 52 4.71 -3.17 -6.63
N VAL A 53 6.01 -3.43 -6.61
CA VAL A 53 6.63 -4.34 -5.62
C VAL A 53 6.44 -3.79 -4.21
N LEU A 54 6.66 -2.49 -4.02
CA LEU A 54 6.44 -1.83 -2.74
C LEU A 54 4.97 -1.94 -2.31
N ALA A 55 4.02 -1.65 -3.20
CA ALA A 55 2.59 -1.80 -2.93
C ALA A 55 2.24 -3.23 -2.47
N PHE A 56 2.77 -4.25 -3.16
CA PHE A 56 2.60 -5.64 -2.78
C PHE A 56 3.14 -5.94 -1.37
N LEU A 57 4.37 -5.51 -1.06
CA LEU A 57 4.99 -5.73 0.24
C LEU A 57 4.22 -5.02 1.37
N VAL A 58 3.72 -3.81 1.10
CA VAL A 58 2.89 -3.05 2.06
C VAL A 58 1.57 -3.79 2.32
N ILE A 59 0.88 -4.27 1.29
CA ILE A 59 -0.35 -5.06 1.46
C ILE A 59 -0.06 -6.33 2.26
N ALA A 60 0.99 -7.06 1.91
CA ALA A 60 1.39 -8.28 2.62
C ALA A 60 1.72 -7.99 4.09
N GLY A 61 2.43 -6.90 4.39
CA GLY A 61 2.71 -6.44 5.74
C GLY A 61 1.44 -6.07 6.52
N GLY A 62 0.50 -5.38 5.89
CA GLY A 62 -0.80 -5.05 6.51
C GLY A 62 -1.64 -6.28 6.83
N LEU A 63 -1.67 -7.27 5.92
CA LEU A 63 -2.31 -8.57 6.18
C LEU A 63 -1.59 -9.32 7.31
N ALA A 64 -0.25 -9.30 7.33
CA ALA A 64 0.52 -9.90 8.40
C ALA A 64 0.18 -9.26 9.76
N VAL A 65 0.05 -7.93 9.85
CA VAL A 65 -0.37 -7.24 11.09
C VAL A 65 -1.81 -7.59 11.47
N ALA A 66 -2.73 -7.65 10.51
CA ALA A 66 -4.12 -8.01 10.78
C ALA A 66 -4.27 -9.44 11.33
N PHE A 67 -3.47 -10.39 10.84
CA PHE A 67 -3.57 -11.81 11.21
C PHE A 67 -2.54 -12.28 12.24
N ALA A 68 -1.46 -11.54 12.49
CA ALA A 68 -0.47 -11.88 13.50
C ALA A 68 -1.13 -11.95 14.87
N LYS A 69 -0.93 -13.02 15.63
CA LYS A 69 -1.28 -13.00 17.05
C LYS A 69 -0.22 -12.17 17.75
N PHE A 70 -0.56 -10.93 18.09
CA PHE A 70 0.21 -10.23 19.09
C PHE A 70 -0.11 -10.93 20.41
N ASP A 71 0.90 -11.48 21.06
CA ASP A 71 0.78 -11.78 22.48
C ASP A 71 0.66 -10.41 23.14
N ASP A 72 -0.57 -9.99 23.39
CA ASP A 72 -0.84 -8.77 24.14
C ASP A 72 -0.30 -9.05 25.56
N GLU A 73 0.93 -8.60 25.84
CA GLU A 73 1.39 -8.41 27.23
C GLU A 73 0.58 -7.24 27.81
N GLU A 74 -0.65 -7.55 28.24
CA GLU A 74 -1.41 -6.78 29.23
C GLU A 74 -1.79 -7.69 30.40
#